data_AF-A0ABD0LZ65-F1
#
_entry.id   AF-A0ABD0LZ65-F1
#
_cell.length_a   1.000
_cell.length_b   1.000
_cell.length_c   1.000
_cell.angle_alpha   90.00
_cell.angle_beta   90.00
_cell.angle_gamma   90.00
#
_symmetry.space_group_name_H-M   'P 1'
#
loop_
_entity.id
_entity.type
_entity.pdbx_description
1 polymer ?
#
loop_
_entity_poly.entity_id
_entity_poly.type
_entity_poly.pdbx_seq_one_letter_code
_entity_poly.pdbx_strand_id
1 'polypeptide(L)'
;MIRLRHVSTDIYTNAATFLAVALVMCSARALTSPAVLGPKSDAISFQQDVSTTTQPDADINRCSVCVDFAHTALSKLVNIVLNVGVIGSCGDLCVMLPQVRSLAAVCDELCETAGIERFVKSVVTATSYSIYFCELLGTCPINDEGDAQISGLTVSPESGPQGPRKISFTIESTNGIGTGQLLWFVTTVDGIRI
;
A
#
# COMPACT_ATOMS: atom_id res chain seq x y z
N MET A 1 -42.38 -17.42 -4.52
CA MET A 1 -42.69 -17.49 -5.96
C MET A 1 -41.39 -17.28 -6.71
N ILE A 2 -40.72 -18.39 -7.03
CA ILE A 2 -39.34 -18.45 -7.53
C ILE A 2 -39.42 -18.69 -9.04
N ARG A 3 -38.70 -17.89 -9.84
CA ARG A 3 -38.59 -18.07 -11.30
C ARG A 3 -37.13 -18.31 -11.64
N LEU A 4 -36.77 -19.59 -11.75
CA LEU A 4 -35.55 -20.05 -12.40
C LEU A 4 -35.72 -19.93 -13.92
N ARG A 5 -34.73 -19.37 -14.62
CA ARG A 5 -34.55 -19.59 -16.06
C ARG A 5 -33.34 -20.50 -16.26
N HIS A 6 -33.54 -21.46 -17.13
CA HIS A 6 -32.64 -22.54 -17.47
C HIS A 6 -32.39 -22.47 -18.99
N VAL A 7 -31.16 -22.86 -19.38
CA VAL A 7 -30.75 -23.42 -20.69
C VAL A 7 -30.59 -22.43 -21.85
N SER A 8 -29.37 -22.25 -22.35
CA SER A 8 -28.90 -23.13 -23.44
C SER A 8 -27.38 -23.21 -23.56
N THR A 9 -26.93 -24.46 -23.55
CA THR A 9 -25.64 -25.00 -23.99
C THR A 9 -25.56 -25.01 -25.50
N ASP A 10 -24.37 -24.71 -26.05
CA ASP A 10 -23.79 -25.18 -27.31
C ASP A 10 -22.30 -24.77 -27.29
N ILE A 11 -21.29 -25.43 -27.85
CA ILE A 11 -21.10 -26.74 -28.49
C ILE A 11 -19.56 -26.94 -28.52
N TYR A 12 -19.14 -28.20 -28.37
CA TYR A 12 -17.78 -28.71 -28.57
C TYR A 12 -17.21 -28.37 -29.96
N THR A 13 -15.92 -28.00 -30.07
CA THR A 13 -14.95 -28.71 -30.95
C THR A 13 -13.51 -28.23 -30.76
N ASN A 14 -12.57 -29.19 -30.88
CA ASN A 14 -11.14 -29.06 -31.19
C ASN A 14 -10.13 -29.04 -30.02
N ALA A 15 -10.03 -30.19 -29.37
CA ALA A 15 -8.76 -30.72 -28.88
C ALA A 15 -8.15 -31.61 -29.98
N ALA A 16 -7.10 -31.15 -30.67
CA ALA A 16 -6.15 -31.99 -31.43
C ALA A 16 -5.07 -31.13 -32.11
N THR A 17 -4.00 -30.76 -31.39
CA THR A 17 -2.66 -30.56 -31.97
C THR A 17 -1.62 -30.62 -30.84
N PHE A 18 -1.28 -31.84 -30.45
CA PHE A 18 -0.07 -32.16 -29.71
C PHE A 18 1.15 -32.16 -30.66
N LEU A 19 2.31 -31.80 -30.10
CA LEU A 19 3.67 -32.15 -30.54
C LEU A 19 4.14 -31.66 -31.93
N ALA A 20 4.98 -30.61 -31.94
CA ALA A 20 6.24 -30.62 -32.69
C ALA A 20 7.17 -29.46 -32.25
N VAL A 21 8.45 -29.81 -32.07
CA VAL A 21 9.64 -28.92 -32.07
C VAL A 21 9.98 -28.16 -30.78
N ALA A 22 10.53 -28.93 -29.83
CA ALA A 22 11.71 -28.47 -29.10
C ALA A 22 12.91 -28.45 -30.07
N LEU A 23 13.42 -27.26 -30.42
CA LEU A 23 14.79 -26.97 -30.90
C LEU A 23 14.84 -25.58 -31.57
N VAL A 24 15.08 -24.52 -30.80
CA VAL A 24 15.99 -23.40 -31.17
C VAL A 24 16.49 -22.77 -29.87
N MET A 25 17.54 -23.36 -29.29
CA MET A 25 18.46 -22.63 -28.41
C MET A 25 19.50 -21.91 -29.27
N CYS A 26 20.09 -20.85 -28.71
CA CYS A 26 21.28 -20.13 -29.16
C CYS A 26 21.09 -19.05 -30.25
N SER A 27 20.85 -17.82 -29.82
CA SER A 27 21.69 -16.70 -30.26
C SER A 27 21.83 -15.65 -29.15
N ALA A 28 23.06 -15.47 -28.73
CA ALA A 28 23.50 -14.48 -27.76
C ALA A 28 23.28 -13.05 -28.29
N ARG A 29 22.75 -12.17 -27.44
CA ARG A 29 23.09 -10.74 -27.45
C ARG A 29 23.24 -10.26 -26.01
N ALA A 30 24.49 -10.21 -25.57
CA ALA A 30 24.92 -9.36 -24.48
C ALA A 30 24.74 -7.90 -24.93
N LEU A 31 23.74 -7.22 -24.39
CA LEU A 31 23.62 -5.77 -24.46
C LEU A 31 24.21 -5.20 -23.17
N THR A 32 25.46 -4.76 -23.26
CA THR A 32 26.11 -3.94 -22.24
C THR A 32 25.40 -2.59 -22.19
N SER A 33 24.62 -2.34 -21.13
CA SER A 33 24.13 -1.00 -20.83
C SER A 33 25.29 -0.10 -20.40
N PRO A 34 25.42 1.12 -20.93
CA PRO A 34 26.31 2.12 -20.37
C PRO A 34 25.81 2.52 -18.98
N ALA A 35 26.70 2.51 -18.00
CA ALA A 35 26.47 3.05 -16.68
C ALA A 35 26.16 4.54 -16.79
N VAL A 36 24.90 4.91 -16.56
CA VAL A 36 24.49 6.29 -16.36
C VAL A 36 24.92 6.70 -14.95
N LEU A 37 26.00 7.48 -14.87
CA LEU A 37 26.38 8.24 -13.68
C LEU A 37 25.36 9.37 -13.49
N GLY A 38 24.25 9.06 -12.81
CA GLY A 38 23.32 10.07 -12.33
C GLY A 38 23.92 10.87 -11.16
N PRO A 39 23.50 12.14 -10.99
CA PRO A 39 23.92 12.96 -9.86
C PRO A 39 23.51 12.28 -8.55
N LYS A 40 24.43 12.30 -7.59
CA LYS A 40 24.27 11.82 -6.22
C LYS A 40 23.22 12.69 -5.52
N SER A 41 21.96 12.32 -5.60
CA SER A 41 20.94 12.84 -4.70
C SER A 41 21.21 12.20 -3.35
N ASP A 42 21.47 13.03 -2.33
CA ASP A 42 21.47 12.60 -0.94
C ASP A 42 20.04 12.17 -0.58
N ALA A 43 19.72 10.92 -0.91
CA ALA A 43 18.47 10.29 -0.56
C ALA A 43 18.44 10.19 0.97
N ILE A 44 17.40 10.74 1.58
CA ILE A 44 17.03 10.45 2.96
C ILE A 44 16.67 8.96 3.00
N SER A 45 17.63 8.12 3.41
CA SER A 45 17.41 6.69 3.56
C SER A 45 16.79 6.43 4.93
N PHE A 46 15.49 6.12 4.95
CA PHE A 46 14.85 5.49 6.10
C PHE A 46 15.13 3.99 6.03
N GLN A 47 15.97 3.47 6.92
CA GLN A 47 16.08 2.03 7.15
C GLN A 47 15.19 1.69 8.33
N GLN A 48 14.04 1.06 8.06
CA GLN A 48 13.15 0.54 9.08
C GLN A 48 13.29 -0.99 9.08
N ASP A 49 14.02 -1.54 10.05
CA ASP A 49 14.05 -2.97 10.30
C ASP A 49 12.81 -3.35 11.11
N VAL A 50 11.76 -3.80 10.42
CA VAL A 50 10.56 -4.36 11.05
C VAL A 50 10.72 -5.88 11.16
N SER A 51 11.02 -6.37 12.36
CA SER A 51 10.94 -7.81 12.66
C SER A 51 9.51 -8.19 13.00
N THR A 52 8.80 -8.76 12.03
CA THR A 52 7.45 -9.32 12.22
C THR A 52 7.56 -10.70 12.85
N THR A 53 7.07 -10.87 14.08
CA THR A 53 6.92 -12.21 14.70
C THR A 53 5.48 -12.66 14.53
N THR A 54 5.27 -13.66 13.67
CA THR A 54 3.97 -14.24 13.34
C THR A 54 3.43 -15.08 14.50
N GLN A 55 2.23 -14.79 15.00
CA GLN A 55 1.41 -15.80 15.70
C GLN A 55 0.14 -16.13 14.90
N PRO A 56 -0.35 -17.38 15.00
CA PRO A 56 -1.37 -17.91 14.12
C PRO A 56 -2.72 -17.95 14.82
N ASP A 57 -3.65 -17.09 14.41
CA ASP A 57 -5.08 -17.33 14.64
C ASP A 57 -5.82 -17.22 13.31
N ALA A 58 -6.65 -18.22 13.04
CA ALA A 58 -7.34 -18.48 11.79
C ALA A 58 -8.55 -17.54 11.55
N ASP A 59 -8.43 -16.28 11.94
CA ASP A 59 -9.31 -15.21 11.50
C ASP A 59 -8.51 -14.39 10.49
N ILE A 60 -8.95 -14.34 9.24
CA ILE A 60 -8.25 -13.55 8.21
C ILE A 60 -8.26 -12.11 8.71
N ASN A 61 -7.11 -11.64 9.19
CA ASN A 61 -6.98 -10.33 9.80
C ASN A 61 -7.26 -9.27 8.72
N ARG A 62 -8.53 -8.85 8.61
CA ARG A 62 -9.03 -7.89 7.63
C ARG A 62 -8.24 -6.58 7.69
N CYS A 63 -7.70 -6.26 8.86
CA CYS A 63 -6.80 -5.14 9.03
C CYS A 63 -5.50 -5.34 8.24
N SER A 64 -4.81 -6.48 8.40
CA SER A 64 -3.58 -6.77 7.64
C SER A 64 -3.81 -6.69 6.13
N VAL A 65 -4.87 -7.34 5.63
CA VAL A 65 -5.21 -7.33 4.20
C VAL A 65 -5.51 -5.91 3.71
N CYS A 66 -6.24 -5.13 4.50
CA CYS A 66 -6.53 -3.74 4.17
C CYS A 66 -5.26 -2.87 4.17
N VAL A 67 -4.37 -3.05 5.15
CA VAL A 67 -3.12 -2.29 5.26
C VAL A 67 -2.20 -2.59 4.07
N ASP A 68 -2.05 -3.87 3.70
CA ASP A 68 -1.26 -4.30 2.55
C ASP A 68 -1.83 -3.74 1.23
N PHE A 69 -3.16 -3.79 1.11
CA PHE A 69 -3.88 -3.16 0.00
C PHE A 69 -3.60 -1.66 -0.06
N ALA A 70 -3.82 -0.94 1.05
CA ALA A 70 -3.68 0.50 1.12
C ALA A 70 -2.24 0.93 0.83
N HIS A 71 -1.25 0.20 1.32
CA HIS A 71 0.16 0.45 1.03
C HIS A 71 0.47 0.43 -0.48
N THR A 72 -0.18 -0.46 -1.23
CA THR A 72 0.03 -0.62 -2.67
C THR A 72 -0.86 0.28 -3.52
N ALA A 73 -2.11 0.47 -3.10
CA ALA A 73 -3.17 1.02 -3.93
C ALA A 73 -3.49 2.49 -3.63
N LEU A 74 -3.24 2.98 -2.41
CA LEU A 74 -3.79 4.26 -1.96
C LEU A 74 -3.27 5.45 -2.76
N SER A 75 -1.96 5.48 -3.07
CA SER A 75 -1.38 6.53 -3.92
C SER A 75 -1.97 6.54 -5.34
N LYS A 76 -2.30 5.37 -5.89
CA LYS A 76 -2.95 5.23 -7.19
C LYS A 76 -4.41 5.65 -7.12
N LEU A 77 -5.13 5.21 -6.08
CA LEU A 77 -6.53 5.58 -5.84
C LEU A 77 -6.70 7.09 -5.69
N VAL A 78 -5.83 7.76 -4.93
CA VAL A 78 -5.84 9.22 -4.79
C VAL A 78 -5.71 9.89 -6.15
N ASN A 79 -4.76 9.44 -6.99
CA ASN A 79 -4.59 9.99 -8.33
C ASN A 79 -5.81 9.73 -9.22
N ILE A 80 -6.42 8.55 -9.14
CA ILE A 80 -7.64 8.22 -9.91
C ILE A 80 -8.79 9.13 -9.48
N VAL A 81 -9.06 9.23 -8.17
CA VAL A 81 -10.16 10.02 -7.62
C VAL A 81 -9.98 11.51 -7.93
N LEU A 82 -8.76 12.05 -7.86
CA LEU A 82 -8.50 13.46 -8.12
C LEU A 82 -8.56 13.83 -9.61
N ASN A 83 -8.18 12.92 -10.52
CA ASN A 83 -8.12 13.22 -11.96
C ASN A 83 -9.37 12.80 -12.74
N VAL A 84 -10.00 11.70 -12.36
CA VAL A 84 -11.17 11.12 -13.04
C VAL A 84 -12.47 11.49 -12.32
N GLY A 85 -12.39 11.79 -11.02
CA GLY A 85 -13.56 11.92 -10.15
C GLY A 85 -14.14 10.56 -9.76
N VAL A 86 -15.15 10.59 -8.88
CA VAL A 86 -15.91 9.39 -8.51
C VAL A 86 -17.06 9.24 -9.50
N ILE A 87 -17.02 8.19 -10.31
CA ILE A 87 -18.10 7.88 -11.25
C ILE A 87 -18.56 6.46 -10.98
N GLY A 88 -19.84 6.30 -10.61
CA GLY A 88 -20.50 5.01 -10.55
C GLY A 88 -20.30 4.24 -9.23
N SER A 89 -20.01 2.95 -9.37
CA SER A 89 -19.95 1.96 -8.29
C SER A 89 -18.52 1.70 -7.79
N CYS A 90 -18.37 0.93 -6.72
CA CYS A 90 -17.08 0.47 -6.23
C CYS A 90 -16.30 -0.30 -7.30
N GLY A 91 -16.97 -1.18 -8.04
CA GLY A 91 -16.37 -1.92 -9.15
C GLY A 91 -15.79 -1.02 -10.23
N ASP A 92 -16.50 0.05 -10.60
CA ASP A 92 -16.04 1.00 -11.63
C ASP A 92 -14.75 1.70 -11.19
N LEU A 93 -14.68 2.13 -9.93
CA LEU A 93 -13.49 2.73 -9.34
C LEU A 93 -12.33 1.73 -9.25
N CYS A 94 -12.59 0.52 -8.79
CA CYS A 94 -11.58 -0.49 -8.50
C CYS A 94 -10.98 -1.12 -9.75
N VAL A 95 -11.73 -1.18 -10.87
CA VAL A 95 -11.21 -1.63 -12.18
C VAL A 95 -10.19 -0.64 -12.76
N MET A 96 -10.22 0.63 -12.34
CA MET A 96 -9.23 1.62 -12.79
C MET A 96 -7.85 1.43 -12.15
N LEU A 97 -7.71 0.59 -11.12
CA LEU A 97 -6.41 0.36 -10.47
C LEU A 97 -5.44 -0.36 -11.42
N PRO A 98 -4.32 0.27 -11.81
CA PRO A 98 -3.34 -0.39 -12.63
C PRO A 98 -2.57 -1.38 -11.75
N GLN A 99 -2.74 -2.67 -12.08
CA GLN A 99 -1.99 -3.85 -11.62
C GLN A 99 -2.78 -4.78 -10.70
N VAL A 100 -2.72 -6.07 -11.09
CA VAL A 100 -3.26 -7.29 -10.46
C VAL A 100 -4.78 -7.32 -10.22
N ARG A 101 -5.46 -8.28 -10.88
CA ARG A 101 -6.89 -8.56 -10.67
C ARG A 101 -7.25 -8.83 -9.20
N SER A 102 -6.31 -9.37 -8.43
CA SER A 102 -6.49 -9.59 -6.99
C SER A 102 -6.63 -8.29 -6.20
N LEU A 103 -5.94 -7.21 -6.60
CA LEU A 103 -6.00 -5.92 -5.93
C LEU A 103 -7.34 -5.23 -6.20
N ALA A 104 -7.86 -5.36 -7.42
CA ALA A 104 -9.19 -4.85 -7.78
C ALA A 104 -10.30 -5.56 -6.97
N ALA A 105 -10.19 -6.86 -6.74
CA ALA A 105 -11.15 -7.60 -5.92
C ALA A 105 -11.14 -7.17 -4.45
N VAL A 106 -9.95 -6.95 -3.87
CA VAL A 106 -9.84 -6.44 -2.49
C VAL A 106 -10.35 -5.00 -2.39
N CYS A 107 -10.05 -4.17 -3.39
CA CYS A 107 -10.61 -2.82 -3.48
C CYS A 107 -12.15 -2.84 -3.48
N ASP A 108 -12.73 -3.69 -4.32
CA ASP A 108 -14.18 -3.80 -4.49
C ASP A 108 -14.84 -4.23 -3.18
N GLU A 109 -14.32 -5.28 -2.54
CA GLU A 109 -14.81 -5.77 -1.24
C GLU A 109 -14.72 -4.71 -0.13
N LEU A 110 -13.58 -4.00 -0.02
CA LEU A 110 -13.39 -2.95 0.98
C LEU A 110 -14.32 -1.75 0.72
N CYS A 111 -14.53 -1.41 -0.54
CA CYS A 111 -15.39 -0.31 -0.95
C CYS A 111 -16.87 -0.65 -0.74
N GLU A 112 -17.33 -1.83 -1.14
CA GLU A 112 -18.71 -2.28 -0.95
C GLU A 112 -19.06 -2.38 0.54
N THR A 113 -18.12 -2.88 1.36
CA THR A 113 -18.30 -2.96 2.81
C THR A 113 -18.44 -1.58 3.46
N ALA A 114 -17.65 -0.60 3.00
CA ALA A 114 -17.65 0.75 3.57
C ALA A 114 -18.72 1.67 2.96
N GLY A 115 -19.16 1.38 1.74
CA GLY A 115 -19.92 2.27 0.86
C GLY A 115 -19.03 3.24 0.09
N ILE A 116 -19.35 3.47 -1.20
CA ILE A 116 -18.54 4.28 -2.12
C ILE A 116 -18.23 5.69 -1.60
N GLU A 117 -19.20 6.38 -0.99
CA GLU A 117 -19.00 7.74 -0.47
C GLU A 117 -17.97 7.77 0.67
N ARG A 118 -18.09 6.82 1.61
CA ARG A 118 -17.15 6.70 2.73
C ARG A 118 -15.78 6.29 2.23
N PHE A 119 -15.73 5.31 1.32
CA PHE A 119 -14.48 4.82 0.76
C PHE A 119 -13.68 5.94 0.06
N VAL A 120 -14.32 6.69 -0.83
CA VAL A 120 -13.68 7.83 -1.51
C VAL A 120 -13.24 8.88 -0.52
N LYS A 121 -14.10 9.25 0.43
CA LYS A 121 -13.74 10.22 1.47
C LYS A 121 -12.50 9.75 2.24
N SER A 122 -12.41 8.46 2.58
CA SER A 122 -11.24 7.88 3.22
C SER A 122 -10.00 7.92 2.33
N VAL A 123 -10.13 7.61 1.03
CA VAL A 123 -9.01 7.71 0.06
C VAL A 123 -8.43 9.12 0.04
N VAL A 124 -9.28 10.14 -0.04
CA VAL A 124 -8.84 11.55 -0.11
C VAL A 124 -8.33 12.06 1.24
N THR A 125 -8.84 11.54 2.36
CA THR A 125 -8.45 11.98 3.71
C THR A 125 -7.14 11.33 4.16
N ALA A 126 -6.94 10.04 3.86
CA ALA A 126 -5.81 9.24 4.34
C ALA A 126 -4.65 9.20 3.33
N THR A 127 -4.32 10.32 2.69
CA THR A 127 -3.49 10.43 1.46
C THR A 127 -2.16 9.66 1.46
N SER A 128 -1.61 9.28 2.61
CA SER A 128 -0.43 8.42 2.72
C SER A 128 -0.48 7.41 3.89
N TYR A 129 -1.59 7.33 4.61
CA TYR A 129 -1.65 6.62 5.89
C TYR A 129 -2.47 5.33 5.78
N SER A 130 -1.80 4.23 5.44
CA SER A 130 -2.45 2.93 5.21
C SER A 130 -3.27 2.42 6.40
N ILE A 131 -2.79 2.57 7.64
CA ILE A 131 -3.53 2.10 8.82
C ILE A 131 -4.76 2.98 9.10
N TYR A 132 -4.57 4.31 9.04
CA TYR A 132 -5.64 5.27 9.26
C TYR A 132 -6.75 5.15 8.22
N PHE A 133 -6.39 4.85 6.96
CA PHE A 133 -7.36 4.49 5.93
C PHE A 133 -8.23 3.31 6.37
N CYS A 134 -7.61 2.24 6.87
CA CYS A 134 -8.31 1.03 7.30
C CYS A 134 -9.13 1.21 8.59
N GLU A 135 -8.69 2.07 9.51
CA GLU A 135 -9.47 2.51 10.66
C GLU A 135 -10.72 3.30 10.23
N LEU A 136 -10.59 4.21 9.26
CA LEU A 136 -11.72 4.95 8.70
C LEU A 136 -12.72 4.02 8.00
N LEU A 137 -12.27 2.91 7.41
CA LEU A 137 -13.14 1.87 6.85
C LEU A 137 -13.70 0.91 7.91
N GLY A 138 -13.21 0.96 9.15
CA GLY A 138 -13.60 0.07 10.24
C GLY A 138 -13.06 -1.36 10.10
N THR A 139 -12.05 -1.58 9.25
CA THR A 139 -11.40 -2.88 9.08
C THR A 139 -10.26 -3.11 10.07
N CYS A 140 -9.70 -2.02 10.62
CA CYS A 140 -8.77 -2.03 11.73
C CYS A 140 -9.44 -1.46 13.00
N PRO A 141 -9.16 -2.02 14.18
CA PRO A 141 -9.53 -1.40 15.43
C PRO A 141 -8.74 -0.10 15.62
N ILE A 142 -9.39 0.93 16.16
CA ILE A 142 -8.73 2.18 16.55
C ILE A 142 -8.12 1.95 17.93
N ASN A 143 -6.81 2.16 18.04
CA ASN A 143 -6.12 2.18 19.33
C ASN A 143 -5.23 3.43 19.43
N ASP A 144 -5.71 4.43 20.16
CA ASP A 144 -4.96 5.66 20.42
C ASP A 144 -3.93 5.48 21.56
N GLU A 145 -4.02 4.38 22.32
CA GLU A 145 -3.09 4.01 23.38
C GLU A 145 -1.93 3.20 22.80
N GLY A 146 -1.24 3.77 21.80
CA GLY A 146 -0.13 3.14 21.11
C GLY A 146 0.85 2.46 22.09
N ASP A 147 1.26 1.24 21.75
CA ASP A 147 2.07 0.38 22.62
C ASP A 147 3.58 0.73 22.61
N ALA A 148 3.92 1.85 21.99
CA ALA A 148 5.27 2.29 21.71
C ALA A 148 5.59 3.59 22.44
N GLN A 149 6.66 3.60 23.23
CA GLN A 149 7.18 4.78 23.89
C GLN A 149 8.48 5.23 23.21
N ILE A 150 8.62 6.55 22.98
CA ILE A 150 9.89 7.13 22.53
C ILE A 150 10.80 7.23 23.75
N SER A 151 11.80 6.35 23.85
CA SER A 151 12.75 6.31 24.97
C SER A 151 13.97 7.21 24.75
N GLY A 152 14.21 7.66 23.51
CA GLY A 152 15.29 8.57 23.19
C GLY A 152 15.02 9.40 21.94
N LEU A 153 15.46 10.66 21.97
CA LEU A 153 15.52 11.55 20.80
C LEU A 153 16.83 12.33 20.88
N THR A 154 17.63 12.26 19.82
CA THR A 154 18.91 12.96 19.72
C THR A 154 19.02 13.65 18.36
N VAL A 155 19.64 14.82 18.35
CA VAL A 155 19.91 15.59 17.14
C VAL A 155 21.40 15.87 17.09
N SER A 156 22.05 15.53 15.97
CA SER A 156 23.49 15.74 15.80
C SER A 156 23.80 16.45 14.46
N PRO A 157 24.54 17.58 14.48
CA PRO A 157 24.97 18.33 15.67
C PRO A 157 23.79 19.02 16.37
N GLU A 158 23.82 19.08 17.71
CA GLU A 158 22.76 19.69 18.54
C GLU A 158 22.62 21.19 18.27
N SER A 159 23.73 21.87 18.02
CA SER A 159 23.79 23.27 17.63
C SER A 159 24.90 23.51 16.61
N GLY A 160 24.80 24.60 15.86
CA GLY A 160 25.80 24.97 14.85
C GLY A 160 25.19 25.76 13.69
N PRO A 161 26.01 26.18 12.72
CA PRO A 161 25.53 26.86 11.51
C PRO A 161 24.51 26.00 10.75
N GLN A 162 23.72 26.64 9.89
CA GLN A 162 22.75 25.94 9.04
C GLN A 162 23.45 24.81 8.27
N GLY A 163 22.83 23.63 8.25
CA GLY A 163 23.38 22.45 7.59
C GLY A 163 22.62 21.19 7.97
N PRO A 164 22.97 20.04 7.36
CA PRO A 164 22.32 18.77 7.64
C PRO A 164 22.37 18.43 9.13
N ARG A 165 21.26 17.88 9.64
CA ARG A 165 21.13 17.38 11.01
C ARG A 165 20.68 15.93 10.95
N LYS A 166 21.34 15.08 11.73
CA LYS A 166 20.91 13.71 11.94
C LYS A 166 19.98 13.68 13.15
N ILE A 167 18.72 13.37 12.93
CA ILE A 167 17.75 13.11 13.99
C ILE A 167 17.70 11.60 14.19
N SER A 168 18.01 11.14 15.40
CA SER A 168 17.92 9.73 15.78
C SER A 168 16.96 9.58 16.94
N PHE A 169 16.11 8.56 16.90
CA PHE A 169 15.16 8.27 17.95
C PHE A 169 15.14 6.78 18.25
N THR A 170 14.76 6.46 19.48
CA THR A 170 14.63 5.08 19.94
C THR A 170 13.20 4.88 20.40
N ILE A 171 12.61 3.78 19.95
CA ILE A 171 11.25 3.38 20.29
C ILE A 171 11.33 2.04 21.01
N GLU A 172 10.67 1.98 22.14
CA GLU A 172 10.44 0.75 22.89
C GLU A 172 8.96 0.40 22.76
N SER A 173 8.66 -0.72 22.11
CA SER A 173 7.31 -1.29 22.07
C SER A 173 7.20 -2.41 23.08
N THR A 174 6.12 -2.43 23.85
CA THR A 174 5.93 -3.40 24.94
C THR A 174 5.51 -4.77 24.43
N ASN A 175 4.78 -4.81 23.31
CA ASN A 175 4.16 -6.02 22.75
C ASN A 175 4.67 -6.36 21.35
N GLY A 176 5.29 -5.45 20.59
CA GLY A 176 6.03 -5.77 19.35
C GLY A 176 5.21 -6.39 18.20
N ILE A 177 3.90 -6.55 18.38
CA ILE A 177 2.98 -7.20 17.44
C ILE A 177 1.98 -6.18 16.90
N GLY A 178 2.43 -5.30 16.01
CA GLY A 178 1.53 -4.35 15.36
C GLY A 178 2.19 -3.45 14.33
N THR A 179 1.39 -2.98 13.38
CA THR A 179 1.78 -1.87 12.51
C THR A 179 1.52 -0.58 13.26
N GLY A 180 2.56 0.22 13.49
CA GLY A 180 2.45 1.56 14.06
C GLY A 180 2.74 2.63 13.01
N GLN A 181 2.23 3.84 13.24
CA GLN A 181 2.64 5.02 12.48
C GLN A 181 3.32 6.02 13.42
N LEU A 182 4.32 6.71 12.88
CA LEU A 182 5.02 7.78 13.58
C LEU A 182 4.74 9.09 12.88
N LEU A 183 4.22 10.05 13.64
CA LEU A 183 3.98 11.40 13.16
C LEU A 183 5.09 12.33 13.66
N TRP A 184 5.81 12.92 12.70
CA TRP A 184 6.94 13.80 12.97
C TRP A 184 6.55 15.24 12.65
N PHE A 185 6.73 16.14 13.62
CA PHE A 185 6.55 17.58 13.42
C PHE A 185 7.90 18.27 13.54
N VAL A 186 8.42 18.78 12.43
CA VAL A 186 9.64 19.60 12.42
C VAL A 186 9.22 21.06 12.38
N THR A 187 9.59 21.82 13.40
CA THR A 187 9.38 23.27 13.43
C THR A 187 10.73 23.96 13.39
N THR A 188 10.93 24.83 12.42
CA THR A 188 12.13 25.66 12.35
C THR A 188 11.99 26.88 13.26
N VAL A 189 13.11 27.47 13.67
CA VAL A 189 13.12 28.64 14.57
C VAL A 189 12.41 29.88 14.00
N ASP A 190 12.30 29.97 12.67
CA ASP A 190 11.58 31.01 11.94
C ASP A 190 10.08 30.69 11.74
N GLY A 191 9.60 29.55 12.25
CA GLY A 191 8.18 29.17 12.21
C GLY A 191 7.67 28.68 10.86
N ILE A 192 8.56 28.42 9.90
CA ILE A 192 8.21 27.87 8.60
C ILE A 192 8.00 26.36 8.74
N ARG A 193 6.82 25.88 8.33
CA ARG A 193 6.54 24.44 8.29
C ARG A 193 7.15 23.85 7.02
N ILE A 194 7.95 22.79 7.18
CA ILE A 194 8.55 21.99 6.11
C ILE A 194 7.72 20.74 5.84
#